data_AF-A0A2V8XZS1-F1
#
_entry.id   AF-A0A2V8XZS1-F1
#
_cell.length_a   1.000
_cell.length_b   1.000
_cell.length_c   1.000
_cell.angle_alpha   90.00
_cell.angle_beta   90.00
_cell.angle_gamma   90.00
#
_symmetry.space_group_name_H-M   'P 1'
#
loop_
_entity.id
_entity.type
_entity.pdbx_description
1 polymer ?
#
loop_
_entity_poly.entity_id
_entity_poly.type
_entity_poly.pdbx_seq_one_letter_code
_entity_poly.pdbx_strand_id
1 'polypeptide(L)'
;MNFHQWIGKAGAEMDLQALKDTPPWDWPEGTAEKLLSVLRDEQATEPDRVLAAEMAGDFTVVNDELVEALLAILRNSEESPEVRARAAISLGPILQYADTEGFEDPDDVPISERHFQQIQKSLRDLHMDAQVPKEVRRRILEASVRAPQEWHKNAVLAAYSSGDNAWKLTAVFCMRFLGGFDKQIVEELENENPDIQLEAVLAAANWGVAAGWPQIAALIHSGRTPKPLLLAAIEAVPAIRPQEASEVLSGLIESDDEDIIEAVQEALAIAEEPAGEGEDDEDDIFPE
;
A
#
# COMPACT_ATOMS: atom_id res chain seq x y z
N MET A 1 -1.28 31.42 -37.37
CA MET A 1 -0.61 30.43 -36.50
C MET A 1 -0.75 29.09 -37.19
N ASN A 2 0.35 28.54 -37.70
CA ASN A 2 0.33 27.39 -38.60
C ASN A 2 0.35 26.07 -37.82
N PHE A 3 -0.50 25.14 -38.25
CA PHE A 3 -0.68 23.76 -37.79
C PHE A 3 0.61 22.91 -37.78
N HIS A 4 1.71 23.42 -38.34
CA HIS A 4 3.03 22.78 -38.36
C HIS A 4 3.92 23.08 -37.14
N GLN A 5 3.47 23.92 -36.20
CA GLN A 5 4.18 24.10 -34.91
C GLN A 5 3.79 23.08 -33.83
N TRP A 6 2.75 22.26 -34.06
CA TRP A 6 2.35 21.22 -33.10
C TRP A 6 2.99 19.85 -33.37
N ILE A 7 3.39 19.58 -34.62
CA ILE A 7 4.10 18.35 -35.02
C ILE A 7 5.61 18.39 -34.64
N GLY A 8 6.08 19.51 -34.07
CA GLY A 8 7.48 19.72 -33.66
C GLY A 8 7.80 19.37 -32.20
N LYS A 9 6.90 18.75 -31.44
CA LYS A 9 7.14 18.32 -30.04
C LYS A 9 7.14 16.80 -29.84
N ALA A 10 7.36 16.01 -30.88
CA ALA A 10 7.57 14.57 -30.80
C ALA A 10 8.97 14.18 -30.26
N GLY A 11 9.44 14.85 -29.22
CA GLY A 11 10.80 14.63 -28.68
C GLY A 11 11.27 15.69 -27.69
N ALA A 12 10.36 16.32 -26.93
CA ALA A 12 10.79 16.86 -25.64
C ALA A 12 10.95 15.64 -24.73
N GLU A 13 12.20 15.29 -24.44
CA GLU A 13 12.57 14.22 -23.53
C GLU A 13 11.74 14.34 -22.25
N MET A 14 10.81 13.40 -22.04
CA MET A 14 10.00 13.38 -20.82
C MET A 14 10.91 13.13 -19.64
N ASP A 15 11.05 14.15 -18.80
CA ASP A 15 11.81 14.09 -17.56
C ASP A 15 11.00 13.34 -16.50
N LEU A 16 11.54 12.25 -15.96
CA LEU A 16 10.86 11.42 -14.95
C LEU A 16 10.55 12.23 -13.69
N GLN A 17 11.42 13.18 -13.33
CA GLN A 17 11.19 13.98 -12.14
C GLN A 17 9.98 14.91 -12.31
N ALA A 18 9.82 15.51 -13.49
CA ALA A 18 8.64 16.33 -13.79
C ALA A 18 7.35 15.51 -13.81
N LEU A 19 7.41 14.24 -14.24
CA LEU A 19 6.25 13.33 -14.19
C LEU A 19 5.88 12.97 -12.75
N LYS A 20 6.86 12.76 -11.86
CA LYS A 20 6.61 12.49 -10.44
C LYS A 20 5.80 13.58 -9.77
N ASP A 21 6.06 14.84 -10.12
CA ASP A 21 5.38 16.00 -9.55
C ASP A 21 4.01 16.29 -10.24
N THR A 22 3.64 15.48 -11.23
CA THR A 22 2.35 15.55 -11.92
C THR A 22 1.45 14.43 -11.39
N PRO A 23 0.17 14.71 -11.06
CA PRO A 23 -0.75 13.66 -10.67
C PRO A 23 -0.84 12.54 -11.73
N PRO A 24 -0.94 11.26 -11.33
CA PRO A 24 -0.89 10.15 -12.29
C PRO A 24 -1.96 10.20 -13.39
N TRP A 25 -3.17 10.69 -13.09
CA TRP A 25 -4.25 10.85 -14.07
C TRP A 25 -3.98 11.96 -15.11
N ASP A 26 -3.01 12.82 -14.87
CA ASP A 26 -2.57 13.88 -15.79
C ASP A 26 -1.28 13.48 -16.55
N TRP A 27 -0.79 12.25 -16.38
CA TRP A 27 0.39 11.78 -17.10
C TRP A 27 0.13 11.69 -18.62
N PRO A 28 1.11 12.10 -19.45
CA PRO A 28 0.96 12.07 -20.90
C PRO A 28 0.91 10.65 -21.44
N GLU A 29 0.25 10.48 -22.59
CA GLU A 29 0.33 9.25 -23.40
C GLU A 29 1.81 8.94 -23.72
N GLY A 30 2.20 7.66 -23.65
CA GLY A 30 3.59 7.25 -23.81
C GLY A 30 4.37 7.10 -22.49
N THR A 31 3.77 7.40 -21.34
CA THR A 31 4.44 7.31 -20.04
C THR A 31 4.85 5.87 -19.72
N ALA A 32 3.98 4.89 -19.93
CA ALA A 32 4.29 3.47 -19.71
C ALA A 32 5.51 3.01 -20.54
N GLU A 33 5.57 3.41 -21.81
CA GLU A 33 6.68 3.08 -22.72
C GLU A 33 7.99 3.75 -22.29
N LYS A 34 7.92 5.00 -21.81
CA LYS A 34 9.08 5.70 -21.26
C LYS A 34 9.60 5.01 -19.99
N LEU A 35 8.71 4.67 -19.05
CA LEU A 35 9.07 3.94 -17.84
C LEU A 35 9.71 2.60 -18.20
N LEU A 36 9.09 1.84 -19.10
CA LEU A 36 9.61 0.56 -19.59
C LEU A 36 11.00 0.70 -20.22
N SER A 37 11.24 1.77 -20.99
CA SER A 37 12.55 2.04 -21.58
C SER A 37 13.63 2.27 -20.52
N VAL A 38 13.32 3.01 -19.45
CA VAL A 38 14.28 3.30 -18.37
C VAL A 38 14.52 2.05 -17.52
N LEU A 39 13.50 1.26 -17.23
CA LEU A 39 13.63 0.02 -16.46
C LEU A 39 14.55 -0.99 -17.15
N ARG A 40 14.50 -1.06 -18.49
CA ARG A 40 15.30 -1.97 -19.33
C ARG A 40 16.68 -1.42 -19.70
N ASP A 41 16.97 -0.15 -19.44
CA ASP A 41 18.27 0.44 -19.74
C ASP A 41 19.26 0.21 -18.59
N GLU A 42 20.18 -0.73 -18.78
CA GLU A 42 21.25 -1.01 -17.82
C GLU A 42 22.23 0.16 -17.63
N GLN A 43 22.22 1.16 -18.51
CA GLN A 43 23.04 2.37 -18.40
C GLN A 43 22.31 3.52 -17.71
N ALA A 44 21.00 3.41 -17.48
CA ALA A 44 20.25 4.41 -16.74
C ALA A 44 20.74 4.48 -15.29
N THR A 45 20.68 5.67 -14.71
CA THR A 45 21.19 5.87 -13.35
C THR A 45 20.33 5.14 -12.33
N GLU A 46 20.92 4.71 -11.22
CA GLU A 46 20.16 4.05 -10.14
C GLU A 46 18.96 4.89 -9.66
N PRO A 47 19.09 6.22 -9.41
CA PRO A 47 17.93 7.06 -9.06
C PRO A 47 16.82 7.06 -10.12
N ASP A 48 17.16 7.13 -11.41
CA ASP A 48 16.16 7.10 -12.49
C ASP A 48 15.44 5.75 -12.53
N ARG A 49 16.17 4.66 -12.32
CA ARG A 49 15.60 3.31 -12.32
C ARG A 49 14.76 3.04 -11.07
N VAL A 50 15.14 3.57 -9.91
CA VAL A 50 14.30 3.56 -8.70
C VAL A 50 13.01 4.35 -8.95
N LEU A 51 13.10 5.55 -9.51
CA LEU A 51 11.93 6.37 -9.81
C LEU A 51 11.01 5.69 -10.84
N ALA A 52 11.58 5.15 -11.92
CA ALA A 52 10.81 4.43 -12.91
C ALA A 52 10.12 3.20 -12.32
N ALA A 53 10.79 2.48 -11.40
CA ALA A 53 10.21 1.32 -10.74
C ALA A 53 9.10 1.72 -9.77
N GLU A 54 9.21 2.86 -9.07
CA GLU A 54 8.14 3.44 -8.25
C GLU A 54 6.89 3.72 -9.09
N MET A 55 7.05 4.49 -10.17
CA MET A 55 5.93 4.92 -11.03
C MET A 55 5.29 3.79 -11.82
N ALA A 56 6.05 2.76 -12.19
CA ALA A 56 5.53 1.61 -12.95
C ALA A 56 4.50 0.75 -12.17
N GLY A 57 4.40 0.93 -10.85
CA GLY A 57 3.39 0.28 -10.02
C GLY A 57 2.07 1.04 -9.92
N ASP A 58 1.97 2.22 -10.54
CA ASP A 58 0.75 3.04 -10.50
C ASP A 58 -0.34 2.49 -11.41
N PHE A 59 -1.59 2.48 -10.94
CA PHE A 59 -2.74 1.93 -11.67
C PHE A 59 -3.00 2.60 -13.02
N THR A 60 -2.56 3.85 -13.20
CA THR A 60 -2.74 4.58 -14.46
C THR A 60 -1.90 4.03 -15.61
N VAL A 61 -0.81 3.31 -15.31
CA VAL A 61 0.15 2.83 -16.33
C VAL A 61 0.51 1.36 -16.21
N VAL A 62 0.32 0.74 -15.05
CA VAL A 62 0.70 -0.66 -14.81
C VAL A 62 0.04 -1.56 -15.84
N ASN A 63 0.84 -2.48 -16.39
CA ASN A 63 0.41 -3.47 -17.36
C ASN A 63 1.34 -4.68 -17.31
N ASP A 64 1.02 -5.69 -18.10
CA ASP A 64 1.79 -6.93 -18.22
C ASP A 64 3.28 -6.66 -18.55
N GLU A 65 3.60 -5.76 -19.48
CA GLU A 65 4.98 -5.46 -19.87
C GLU A 65 5.80 -4.80 -18.76
N LEU A 66 5.20 -3.88 -17.99
CA LEU A 66 5.83 -3.26 -16.83
C LEU A 66 6.02 -4.27 -15.70
N VAL A 67 5.04 -5.14 -15.46
CA VAL A 67 5.18 -6.25 -14.49
C VAL A 67 6.33 -7.18 -14.90
N GLU A 68 6.43 -7.56 -16.17
CA GLU A 68 7.54 -8.37 -16.66
C GLU A 68 8.89 -7.69 -16.44
N ALA A 69 8.98 -6.38 -16.67
CA ALA A 69 10.20 -5.60 -16.43
C ALA A 69 10.57 -5.51 -14.94
N LEU A 70 9.60 -5.24 -14.06
CA LEU A 70 9.81 -5.20 -12.61
C LEU A 70 10.25 -6.57 -12.07
N LEU A 71 9.65 -7.66 -12.55
CA LEU A 71 10.07 -9.02 -12.19
C LEU A 71 11.47 -9.36 -12.71
N ALA A 72 11.84 -8.89 -13.90
CA ALA A 72 13.18 -9.08 -14.44
C ALA A 72 14.25 -8.38 -13.58
N ILE A 73 14.00 -7.12 -13.19
CA ILE A 73 14.84 -6.36 -12.25
C ILE A 73 14.98 -7.10 -10.92
N LEU A 74 13.84 -7.50 -10.32
CA LEU A 74 13.81 -8.13 -9.01
C LEU A 74 14.62 -9.45 -8.96
N ARG A 75 14.58 -10.23 -10.05
CA ARG A 75 15.29 -11.51 -10.20
C ARG A 75 16.77 -11.35 -10.54
N ASN A 76 17.21 -10.18 -11.02
CA ASN A 76 18.60 -9.95 -11.42
C ASN A 76 19.49 -9.80 -10.16
N SER A 77 20.42 -10.73 -9.94
CA SER A 77 21.33 -10.68 -8.79
C SER A 77 22.40 -9.59 -8.90
N GLU A 78 22.72 -9.16 -10.12
CA GLU A 78 23.69 -8.09 -10.39
C GLU A 78 23.08 -6.70 -10.26
N GLU A 79 21.75 -6.62 -10.19
CA GLU A 79 21.03 -5.38 -9.96
C GLU A 79 21.20 -4.89 -8.52
N SER A 80 21.22 -3.58 -8.34
CA SER A 80 21.39 -3.02 -7.01
C SER A 80 20.22 -3.41 -6.09
N PRO A 81 20.50 -3.69 -4.79
CA PRO A 81 19.45 -4.02 -3.84
C PRO A 81 18.35 -2.96 -3.73
N GLU A 82 18.66 -1.69 -4.00
CA GLU A 82 17.70 -0.59 -3.93
C GLU A 82 16.69 -0.64 -5.08
N VAL A 83 17.16 -0.77 -6.33
CA VAL A 83 16.28 -0.90 -7.50
C VAL A 83 15.43 -2.18 -7.38
N ARG A 84 16.02 -3.28 -6.92
CA ARG A 84 15.31 -4.54 -6.67
C ARG A 84 14.24 -4.40 -5.59
N ALA A 85 14.57 -3.80 -4.45
CA ALA A 85 13.63 -3.57 -3.36
C ALA A 85 12.48 -2.67 -3.80
N ARG A 86 12.77 -1.64 -4.61
CA ARG A 86 11.76 -0.78 -5.21
C ARG A 86 10.85 -1.55 -6.16
N ALA A 87 11.42 -2.34 -7.07
CA ALA A 87 10.63 -3.15 -7.99
C ALA A 87 9.72 -4.15 -7.26
N ALA A 88 10.19 -4.73 -6.15
CA ALA A 88 9.36 -5.59 -5.32
C ALA A 88 8.15 -4.86 -4.72
N ILE A 89 8.35 -3.72 -4.04
CA ILE A 89 7.25 -3.03 -3.34
C ILE A 89 6.23 -2.44 -4.31
N SER A 90 6.66 -2.00 -5.51
CA SER A 90 5.77 -1.45 -6.54
C SER A 90 4.78 -2.47 -7.11
N LEU A 91 5.03 -3.77 -6.98
CA LEU A 91 4.09 -4.82 -7.38
C LEU A 91 2.96 -5.02 -6.36
N GLY A 92 3.07 -4.45 -5.16
CA GLY A 92 2.11 -4.64 -4.08
C GLY A 92 0.69 -4.12 -4.39
N PRO A 93 0.51 -2.88 -4.87
CA PRO A 93 -0.82 -2.34 -5.18
C PRO A 93 -1.58 -3.18 -6.20
N ILE A 94 -0.95 -3.55 -7.31
CA ILE A 94 -1.61 -4.36 -8.35
C ILE A 94 -1.94 -5.78 -7.86
N LEU A 95 -1.11 -6.38 -6.99
CA LEU A 95 -1.45 -7.64 -6.33
C LEU A 95 -2.70 -7.50 -5.47
N GLN A 96 -2.79 -6.42 -4.68
CA GLN A 96 -3.93 -6.18 -3.80
C GLN A 96 -5.24 -6.08 -4.59
N TYR A 97 -5.22 -5.24 -5.63
CA TYR A 97 -6.40 -4.99 -6.43
C TYR A 97 -6.84 -6.22 -7.20
N ALA A 98 -5.90 -6.94 -7.82
CA ALA A 98 -6.20 -8.20 -8.52
C ALA A 98 -6.73 -9.30 -7.59
N ASP A 99 -6.29 -9.35 -6.34
CA ASP A 99 -6.79 -10.31 -5.34
C ASP A 99 -8.22 -9.98 -4.90
N THR A 100 -8.57 -8.69 -4.83
CA THR A 100 -9.92 -8.20 -4.49
C THR A 100 -10.90 -8.36 -5.64
N GLU A 101 -10.56 -7.88 -6.84
CA GLU A 101 -11.46 -7.87 -8.00
C GLU A 101 -11.59 -9.26 -8.65
N GLY A 102 -10.54 -10.08 -8.58
CA GLY A 102 -10.48 -11.34 -9.30
C GLY A 102 -10.23 -11.16 -10.80
N PHE A 103 -10.54 -12.20 -11.59
CA PHE A 103 -10.25 -12.25 -13.03
C PHE A 103 -11.44 -12.75 -13.85
N GLU A 104 -12.65 -12.44 -13.40
CA GLU A 104 -13.89 -12.85 -14.08
C GLU A 104 -14.10 -12.05 -15.37
N ASP A 105 -13.87 -10.73 -15.33
CA ASP A 105 -13.81 -9.85 -16.50
C ASP A 105 -12.36 -9.43 -16.79
N PRO A 106 -11.84 -9.63 -18.01
CA PRO A 106 -10.50 -9.19 -18.39
C PRO A 106 -10.28 -7.67 -18.35
N ASP A 107 -11.34 -6.85 -18.36
CA ASP A 107 -11.23 -5.39 -18.33
C ASP A 107 -11.17 -4.81 -16.90
N ASP A 108 -11.44 -5.61 -15.87
CA ASP A 108 -11.46 -5.15 -14.47
C ASP A 108 -10.05 -4.94 -13.90
N VAL A 109 -9.09 -5.77 -14.32
CA VAL A 109 -7.71 -5.79 -13.81
C VAL A 109 -6.71 -5.48 -14.92
N PRO A 110 -5.79 -4.52 -14.74
CA PRO A 110 -4.87 -4.09 -15.80
C PRO A 110 -3.73 -5.08 -16.10
N ILE A 111 -3.71 -6.25 -15.45
CA ILE A 111 -2.76 -7.33 -15.69
C ILE A 111 -3.51 -8.63 -15.90
N SER A 112 -2.92 -9.58 -16.63
CA SER A 112 -3.52 -10.90 -16.78
C SER A 112 -3.34 -11.79 -15.55
N GLU A 113 -4.25 -12.74 -15.35
CA GLU A 113 -4.18 -13.75 -14.27
C GLU A 113 -2.83 -14.50 -14.29
N ARG A 114 -2.30 -14.75 -15.50
CA ARG A 114 -0.96 -15.32 -15.69
C ARG A 114 0.11 -14.50 -14.98
N HIS A 115 0.11 -13.18 -15.14
CA HIS A 115 1.11 -12.31 -14.53
C HIS A 115 0.91 -12.18 -13.03
N PHE A 116 -0.33 -12.12 -12.56
CA PHE A 116 -0.63 -12.16 -11.13
C PHE A 116 -0.02 -13.40 -10.45
N GLN A 117 -0.29 -14.60 -10.99
CA GLN A 117 0.29 -15.85 -10.48
C GLN A 117 1.82 -15.87 -10.58
N GLN A 118 2.39 -15.26 -11.62
CA GLN A 118 3.84 -15.13 -11.77
C GLN A 118 4.46 -14.20 -10.73
N ILE A 119 3.81 -13.08 -10.40
CA ILE A 119 4.25 -12.20 -9.33
C ILE A 119 4.27 -13.00 -8.01
N GLN A 120 3.13 -13.59 -7.62
CA GLN A 120 3.01 -14.36 -6.38
C GLN A 120 4.10 -15.42 -6.25
N LYS A 121 4.31 -16.23 -7.29
CA LYS A 121 5.36 -17.26 -7.31
C LYS A 121 6.76 -16.66 -7.14
N SER A 122 7.07 -15.59 -7.86
CA SER A 122 8.40 -14.98 -7.84
C SER A 122 8.73 -14.36 -6.49
N LEU A 123 7.77 -13.64 -5.91
CA LEU A 123 7.91 -13.05 -4.58
C LEU A 123 8.14 -14.14 -3.53
N ARG A 124 7.35 -15.21 -3.56
CA ARG A 124 7.53 -16.34 -2.65
C ARG A 124 8.92 -16.98 -2.80
N ASP A 125 9.33 -17.31 -4.02
CA ASP A 125 10.61 -17.98 -4.27
C ASP A 125 11.80 -17.11 -3.81
N LEU A 126 11.78 -15.82 -4.12
CA LEU A 126 12.83 -14.87 -3.74
C LEU A 126 12.83 -14.52 -2.24
N HIS A 127 11.67 -14.48 -1.58
CA HIS A 127 11.63 -14.30 -0.13
C HIS A 127 12.29 -15.46 0.62
N MET A 128 12.12 -16.68 0.12
CA MET A 128 12.65 -17.90 0.73
C MET A 128 14.13 -18.11 0.44
N ASP A 129 14.68 -17.45 -0.57
CA ASP A 129 16.11 -17.49 -0.88
C ASP A 129 16.91 -16.61 0.10
N ALA A 130 17.71 -17.27 0.94
CA ALA A 130 18.58 -16.60 1.90
C ALA A 130 19.73 -15.80 1.26
N GLN A 131 20.03 -15.99 -0.03
CA GLN A 131 21.00 -15.18 -0.77
C GLN A 131 20.44 -13.83 -1.20
N VAL A 132 19.11 -13.67 -1.24
CA VAL A 132 18.49 -12.38 -1.56
C VAL A 132 18.76 -11.39 -0.41
N PRO A 133 19.22 -10.16 -0.71
CA PRO A 133 19.52 -9.17 0.32
C PRO A 133 18.33 -8.92 1.26
N LYS A 134 18.61 -8.71 2.54
CA LYS A 134 17.60 -8.51 3.59
C LYS A 134 16.53 -7.48 3.18
N GLU A 135 16.95 -6.30 2.72
CA GLU A 135 16.03 -5.23 2.37
C GLU A 135 15.12 -5.59 1.19
N VAL A 136 15.63 -6.33 0.21
CA VAL A 136 14.82 -6.87 -0.89
C VAL A 136 13.80 -7.88 -0.35
N ARG A 137 14.23 -8.82 0.52
CA ARG A 137 13.32 -9.82 1.12
C ARG A 137 12.21 -9.19 1.98
N ARG A 138 12.50 -8.06 2.63
CA ARG A 138 11.52 -7.27 3.39
C ARG A 138 10.46 -6.69 2.46
N ARG A 139 10.87 -5.96 1.40
CA ARG A 139 9.94 -5.38 0.42
C ARG A 139 9.14 -6.43 -0.35
N ILE A 140 9.74 -7.58 -0.62
CA ILE A 140 9.03 -8.73 -1.19
C ILE A 140 7.90 -9.18 -0.26
N LEU A 141 8.17 -9.34 1.04
CA LEU A 141 7.14 -9.78 1.99
C LEU A 141 6.01 -8.75 2.10
N GLU A 142 6.36 -7.46 2.22
CA GLU A 142 5.37 -6.37 2.29
C GLU A 142 4.51 -6.24 1.02
N ALA A 143 5.07 -6.49 -0.15
CA ALA A 143 4.30 -6.55 -1.39
C ALA A 143 3.41 -7.79 -1.44
N SER A 144 3.95 -8.96 -1.10
CA SER A 144 3.25 -10.23 -1.29
C SER A 144 2.07 -10.42 -0.34
N VAL A 145 2.14 -9.92 0.89
CA VAL A 145 1.04 -10.05 1.87
C VAL A 145 -0.24 -9.37 1.44
N ARG A 146 -0.18 -8.45 0.46
CA ARG A 146 -1.36 -7.78 -0.09
C ARG A 146 -2.25 -8.68 -0.95
N ALA A 147 -1.74 -9.84 -1.36
CA ALA A 147 -2.52 -10.95 -1.92
C ALA A 147 -2.23 -12.21 -1.07
N PRO A 148 -2.92 -12.41 0.07
CA PRO A 148 -2.57 -13.41 1.07
C PRO A 148 -2.40 -14.84 0.54
N GLN A 149 -1.36 -15.53 1.02
CA GLN A 149 -1.05 -16.93 0.71
C GLN A 149 -0.66 -17.67 2.00
N GLU A 150 -0.84 -18.99 2.02
CA GLU A 150 -0.61 -19.85 3.21
C GLU A 150 0.76 -19.68 3.89
N TRP A 151 1.79 -19.31 3.12
CA TRP A 151 3.15 -19.17 3.66
C TRP A 151 3.37 -17.86 4.44
N HIS A 152 2.53 -16.84 4.23
CA HIS A 152 2.75 -15.51 4.80
C HIS A 152 2.67 -15.53 6.33
N LYS A 153 1.71 -16.25 6.93
CA LYS A 153 1.54 -16.27 8.39
C LYS A 153 2.82 -16.69 9.11
N ASN A 154 3.48 -17.74 8.61
CA ASN A 154 4.75 -18.20 9.17
C ASN A 154 5.89 -17.22 8.91
N ALA A 155 5.93 -16.59 7.74
CA ALA A 155 6.95 -15.58 7.41
C ALA A 155 6.83 -14.33 8.29
N VAL A 156 5.62 -13.83 8.52
CA VAL A 156 5.35 -12.69 9.43
C VAL A 156 5.72 -13.03 10.86
N LEU A 157 5.34 -14.21 11.36
CA LEU A 157 5.73 -14.66 12.71
C LEU A 157 7.26 -14.75 12.88
N ALA A 158 7.95 -15.26 11.86
CA ALA A 158 9.41 -15.34 11.85
C ALA A 158 10.06 -13.94 11.84
N ALA A 159 9.53 -13.02 11.04
CA ALA A 159 10.00 -11.63 10.98
C ALA A 159 9.78 -10.91 12.32
N TYR A 160 8.60 -11.04 12.92
CA TYR A 160 8.25 -10.45 14.22
C TYR A 160 9.17 -10.96 15.34
N SER A 161 9.45 -12.27 15.34
CA SER A 161 10.24 -12.94 16.39
C SER A 161 11.76 -12.86 16.17
N SER A 162 12.23 -12.16 15.12
CA SER A 162 13.63 -12.16 14.71
C SER A 162 14.57 -11.40 15.66
N GLY A 163 14.03 -10.50 16.49
CA GLY A 163 14.81 -9.57 17.31
C GLY A 163 15.43 -8.39 16.52
N ASP A 164 15.15 -8.29 15.22
CA ASP A 164 15.63 -7.22 14.35
C ASP A 164 14.51 -6.21 14.09
N ASN A 165 14.73 -4.94 14.45
CA ASN A 165 13.70 -3.89 14.35
C ASN A 165 13.20 -3.67 12.92
N ALA A 166 14.05 -3.87 11.90
CA ALA A 166 13.64 -3.74 10.51
C ALA A 166 12.70 -4.89 10.10
N TRP A 167 12.98 -6.11 10.54
CA TRP A 167 12.06 -7.24 10.33
C TRP A 167 10.79 -7.11 11.16
N LYS A 168 10.86 -6.58 12.38
CA LYS A 168 9.68 -6.28 13.20
C LYS A 168 8.78 -5.26 12.51
N LEU A 169 9.33 -4.14 12.01
CA LEU A 169 8.59 -3.15 11.25
C LEU A 169 7.87 -3.79 10.05
N THR A 170 8.59 -4.58 9.26
CA THR A 170 7.99 -5.31 8.14
C THR A 170 6.90 -6.28 8.60
N ALA A 171 7.08 -6.96 9.73
CA ALA A 171 6.06 -7.87 10.26
C ALA A 171 4.78 -7.11 10.67
N VAL A 172 4.90 -5.99 11.38
CA VAL A 172 3.75 -5.18 11.80
C VAL A 172 3.05 -4.54 10.61
N PHE A 173 3.78 -4.05 9.61
CA PHE A 173 3.21 -3.64 8.31
C PHE A 173 2.36 -4.77 7.72
N CYS A 174 2.88 -6.01 7.71
CA CYS A 174 2.17 -7.14 7.13
C CYS A 174 0.89 -7.52 7.89
N MET A 175 0.81 -7.22 9.19
CA MET A 175 -0.37 -7.49 10.01
C MET A 175 -1.58 -6.65 9.57
N ARG A 176 -1.39 -5.58 8.79
CA ARG A 176 -2.49 -4.84 8.15
C ARG A 176 -3.25 -5.68 7.12
N PHE A 177 -2.56 -6.61 6.45
CA PHE A 177 -3.14 -7.42 5.38
C PHE A 177 -3.46 -8.86 5.83
N LEU A 178 -3.00 -9.27 7.01
CA LEU A 178 -3.19 -10.62 7.54
C LEU A 178 -3.79 -10.59 8.94
N GLY A 179 -4.94 -11.23 9.11
CA GLY A 179 -5.62 -11.33 10.40
C GLY A 179 -4.98 -12.34 11.35
N GLY A 180 -5.40 -12.30 12.63
CA GLY A 180 -4.98 -13.24 13.66
C GLY A 180 -3.70 -12.86 14.41
N PHE A 181 -3.35 -11.57 14.39
CA PHE A 181 -2.19 -10.99 15.08
C PHE A 181 -2.57 -9.95 16.14
N ASP A 182 -3.82 -9.95 16.62
CA ASP A 182 -4.37 -8.93 17.53
C ASP A 182 -3.50 -8.67 18.76
N LYS A 183 -2.89 -9.73 19.32
CA LYS A 183 -1.99 -9.61 20.48
C LYS A 183 -0.72 -8.82 20.14
N GLN A 184 -0.10 -9.15 19.01
CA GLN A 184 1.09 -8.47 18.52
C GLN A 184 0.75 -7.02 18.13
N ILE A 185 -0.37 -6.80 17.46
CA ILE A 185 -0.83 -5.44 17.12
C ILE A 185 -0.96 -4.60 18.40
N VAL A 186 -1.68 -5.09 19.42
CA VAL A 186 -1.85 -4.37 20.69
C VAL A 186 -0.53 -4.13 21.41
N GLU A 187 0.40 -5.09 21.40
CA GLU A 187 1.74 -4.93 21.98
C GLU A 187 2.50 -3.77 21.33
N GLU A 188 2.38 -3.62 20.02
CA GLU A 188 3.15 -2.65 19.24
C GLU A 188 2.53 -1.25 19.18
N LEU A 189 1.30 -1.06 19.66
CA LEU A 189 0.67 0.26 19.82
C LEU A 189 1.41 1.18 20.80
N GLU A 190 2.24 0.61 21.68
CA GLU A 190 3.08 1.36 22.63
C GLU A 190 4.56 1.37 22.24
N ASN A 191 4.90 0.96 21.01
CA ASN A 191 6.29 0.90 20.58
C ASN A 191 6.94 2.30 20.52
N GLU A 192 8.17 2.42 21.02
CA GLU A 192 8.92 3.68 21.00
C GLU A 192 9.39 4.08 19.58
N ASN A 193 9.46 3.12 18.66
CA ASN A 193 9.72 3.39 17.25
C ASN A 193 8.43 3.88 16.57
N PRO A 194 8.38 5.14 16.11
CA PRO A 194 7.17 5.72 15.55
C PRO A 194 6.68 5.02 14.28
N ASP A 195 7.58 4.44 13.48
CA ASP A 195 7.19 3.72 12.26
C ASP A 195 6.46 2.41 12.63
N ILE A 196 6.94 1.70 13.66
CA ILE A 196 6.30 0.47 14.14
C ILE A 196 4.95 0.79 14.78
N GLN A 197 4.90 1.86 15.59
CA GLN A 197 3.67 2.31 16.23
C GLN A 197 2.62 2.71 15.20
N LEU A 198 3.02 3.43 14.14
CA LEU A 198 2.13 3.82 13.05
C LEU A 198 1.54 2.59 12.35
N GLU A 199 2.37 1.62 11.96
CA GLU A 199 1.88 0.39 11.33
C GLU A 199 0.95 -0.41 12.26
N ALA A 200 1.20 -0.40 13.57
CA ALA A 200 0.33 -1.03 14.56
C ALA A 200 -1.04 -0.34 14.65
N VAL A 201 -1.08 1.00 14.60
CA VAL A 201 -2.34 1.77 14.53
C VAL A 201 -3.12 1.42 13.28
N LEU A 202 -2.46 1.41 12.11
CA LEU A 202 -3.09 1.06 10.83
C LEU A 202 -3.60 -0.40 10.83
N ALA A 203 -2.86 -1.33 11.44
CA ALA A 203 -3.30 -2.72 11.58
C ALA A 203 -4.49 -2.85 12.54
N ALA A 204 -4.47 -2.11 13.66
CA ALA A 204 -5.57 -2.09 14.61
C ALA A 204 -6.85 -1.54 13.98
N ALA A 205 -6.73 -0.49 13.16
CA ALA A 205 -7.83 0.09 12.40
C ALA A 205 -8.41 -0.94 11.42
N ASN A 206 -7.57 -1.52 10.55
CA ASN A 206 -8.02 -2.45 9.51
C ASN A 206 -8.80 -3.65 10.06
N TRP A 207 -8.41 -4.17 11.23
CA TRP A 207 -9.05 -5.33 11.85
C TRP A 207 -10.04 -4.98 12.97
N GLY A 208 -10.30 -3.69 13.24
CA GLY A 208 -11.18 -3.26 14.33
C GLY A 208 -10.74 -3.81 15.70
N VAL A 209 -9.44 -3.78 15.99
CA VAL A 209 -8.87 -4.39 17.21
C VAL A 209 -9.26 -3.60 18.46
N ALA A 210 -10.45 -3.91 18.98
CA ALA A 210 -11.09 -3.26 20.13
C ALA A 210 -10.20 -3.13 21.38
N ALA A 211 -9.27 -4.07 21.59
CA ALA A 211 -8.36 -4.07 22.73
C ALA A 211 -7.31 -2.95 22.67
N GLY A 212 -7.04 -2.38 21.48
CA GLY A 212 -6.12 -1.26 21.29
C GLY A 212 -6.72 0.10 21.64
N TRP A 213 -8.02 0.17 21.97
CA TRP A 213 -8.73 1.43 22.21
C TRP A 213 -8.04 2.38 23.20
N PRO A 214 -7.56 1.93 24.38
CA PRO A 214 -6.91 2.83 25.33
C PRO A 214 -5.70 3.57 24.73
N GLN A 215 -4.92 2.88 23.88
CA GLN A 215 -3.75 3.45 23.22
C GLN A 215 -4.15 4.43 22.11
N ILE A 216 -5.16 4.10 21.30
CA ILE A 216 -5.67 5.01 20.25
C ILE A 216 -6.20 6.30 20.86
N ALA A 217 -7.04 6.20 21.90
CA ALA A 217 -7.55 7.37 22.61
C ALA A 217 -6.42 8.19 23.26
N ALA A 218 -5.37 7.54 23.77
CA ALA A 218 -4.22 8.25 24.34
C ALA A 218 -3.41 9.02 23.27
N LEU A 219 -3.28 8.49 22.06
CA LEU A 219 -2.64 9.18 20.92
C LEU A 219 -3.41 10.43 20.54
N ILE A 220 -4.75 10.36 20.48
CA ILE A 220 -5.63 11.49 20.13
C ILE A 220 -5.54 12.62 21.18
N HIS A 221 -5.60 12.28 22.47
CA HIS A 221 -5.58 13.29 23.54
C HIS A 221 -4.19 13.88 23.82
N SER A 222 -3.13 13.26 23.32
CA SER A 222 -1.76 13.73 23.53
C SER A 222 -1.41 14.82 22.54
N GLY A 223 -1.29 16.07 23.01
CA GLY A 223 -0.77 17.19 22.21
C GLY A 223 0.71 17.08 21.79
N ARG A 224 1.36 15.93 22.05
CA ARG A 224 2.73 15.63 21.59
C ARG A 224 2.75 14.56 20.50
N THR A 225 1.60 14.01 20.12
CA THR A 225 1.52 12.99 19.08
C THR A 225 1.92 13.60 17.74
N PRO A 226 2.90 13.03 17.03
CA PRO A 226 3.28 13.52 15.71
C PRO A 226 2.09 13.44 14.74
N LYS A 227 1.95 14.44 13.85
CA LYS A 227 0.82 14.56 12.93
C LYS A 227 0.47 13.26 12.18
N PRO A 228 1.41 12.52 11.56
CA PRO A 228 1.06 11.29 10.84
C PRO A 228 0.41 10.22 11.73
N LEU A 229 0.90 10.10 12.96
CA LEU A 229 0.36 9.15 13.92
C LEU A 229 -0.99 9.61 14.49
N LEU A 230 -1.19 10.92 14.62
CA LEU A 230 -2.46 11.50 15.03
C LEU A 230 -3.54 11.27 13.97
N LEU A 231 -3.25 11.53 12.69
CA LEU A 231 -4.17 11.27 11.58
C LEU A 231 -4.56 9.79 11.53
N ALA A 232 -3.59 8.88 11.58
CA ALA A 232 -3.86 7.44 11.63
C ALA A 232 -4.71 7.03 12.86
N ALA A 233 -4.50 7.66 14.01
CA ALA A 233 -5.29 7.38 15.21
C ALA A 233 -6.74 7.88 15.07
N ILE A 234 -6.96 9.04 14.44
CA ILE A 234 -8.31 9.59 14.14
C ILE A 234 -9.04 8.66 13.16
N GLU A 235 -8.39 8.29 12.06
CA GLU A 235 -8.94 7.38 11.04
C GLU A 235 -9.24 5.98 11.60
N ALA A 236 -8.54 5.56 12.66
CA ALA A 236 -8.79 4.27 13.32
C ALA A 236 -10.07 4.25 14.19
N VAL A 237 -10.58 5.41 14.61
CA VAL A 237 -11.69 5.51 15.56
C VAL A 237 -12.97 4.82 15.06
N PRO A 238 -13.45 5.06 13.83
CA PRO A 238 -14.72 4.49 13.37
C PRO A 238 -14.67 2.95 13.27
N ALA A 239 -13.49 2.40 12.96
CA ALA A 239 -13.30 0.95 12.87
C ALA A 239 -13.21 0.26 14.25
N ILE A 240 -12.67 0.95 15.26
CA ILE A 240 -12.39 0.35 16.59
C ILE A 240 -13.53 0.63 17.59
N ARG A 241 -14.02 1.87 17.63
CA ARG A 241 -15.05 2.38 18.57
C ARG A 241 -15.87 3.52 17.94
N PRO A 242 -16.74 3.24 16.95
CA PRO A 242 -17.54 4.28 16.30
C PRO A 242 -18.44 5.04 17.29
N GLN A 243 -19.00 4.35 18.30
CA GLN A 243 -19.85 4.97 19.32
C GLN A 243 -19.13 5.99 20.24
N GLU A 244 -17.80 5.96 20.32
CA GLU A 244 -17.01 6.92 21.11
C GLU A 244 -16.43 8.06 20.24
N ALA A 245 -16.66 8.03 18.92
CA ALA A 245 -16.04 8.95 17.97
C ALA A 245 -16.34 10.44 18.27
N SER A 246 -17.59 10.76 18.55
CA SER A 246 -17.99 12.14 18.88
C SER A 246 -17.30 12.66 20.15
N GLU A 247 -17.18 11.81 21.17
CA GLU A 247 -16.57 12.21 22.45
C GLU A 247 -15.06 12.41 22.29
N VAL A 248 -14.37 11.41 21.72
CA VAL A 248 -12.90 11.39 21.63
C VAL A 248 -12.34 12.44 20.66
N LEU A 249 -13.07 12.76 19.57
CA LEU A 249 -12.60 13.67 18.53
C LEU A 249 -13.05 15.12 18.75
N SER A 250 -13.95 15.37 19.72
CA SER A 250 -14.53 16.70 19.98
C SER A 250 -13.49 17.82 20.13
N GLY A 251 -12.34 17.52 20.76
CA GLY A 251 -11.26 18.48 20.98
C GLY A 251 -10.44 18.84 19.73
N LEU A 252 -10.59 18.11 18.63
CA LEU A 252 -9.82 18.31 17.40
C LEU A 252 -10.62 19.04 16.30
N ILE A 253 -11.92 19.23 16.48
CA ILE A 253 -12.80 19.95 15.53
C ILE A 253 -12.35 21.40 15.32
N GLU A 254 -11.75 22.01 16.34
CA GLU A 254 -11.25 23.39 16.32
C GLU A 254 -9.73 23.47 16.07
N SER A 255 -9.12 22.42 15.51
CA SER A 255 -7.70 22.42 15.15
C SER A 255 -7.35 23.53 14.14
N ASP A 256 -6.17 24.12 14.25
CA ASP A 256 -5.65 25.06 13.23
C ASP A 256 -5.08 24.33 11.99
N ASP A 257 -5.03 23.00 12.03
CA ASP A 257 -4.50 22.13 10.96
C ASP A 257 -5.66 21.53 10.14
N GLU A 258 -5.71 21.88 8.85
CA GLU A 258 -6.78 21.50 7.91
C GLU A 258 -6.88 19.98 7.72
N ASP A 259 -5.74 19.28 7.57
CA ASP A 259 -5.72 17.82 7.41
C ASP A 259 -6.32 17.12 8.66
N ILE A 260 -6.10 17.69 9.85
CA ILE A 260 -6.70 17.16 11.10
C ILE A 260 -8.21 17.37 11.10
N ILE A 261 -8.69 18.55 10.70
CA ILE A 261 -10.13 18.82 10.61
C ILE A 261 -10.80 17.87 9.63
N GLU A 262 -10.21 17.69 8.44
CA GLU A 262 -10.71 16.79 7.40
C GLU A 262 -10.81 15.36 7.91
N ALA A 263 -9.73 14.82 8.49
CA ALA A 263 -9.73 13.47 9.06
C ALA A 263 -10.78 13.28 10.16
N VAL A 264 -10.99 14.30 11.02
CA VAL A 264 -12.03 14.25 12.06
C VAL A 264 -13.43 14.23 11.45
N GLN A 265 -13.69 15.07 10.45
CA GLN A 265 -14.98 15.14 9.79
C GLN A 265 -15.32 13.83 9.08
N GLU A 266 -14.35 13.26 8.36
CA GLU A 266 -14.49 11.96 7.69
C GLU A 266 -14.75 10.84 8.71
N ALA A 267 -13.95 10.79 9.79
CA ALA A 267 -14.13 9.78 10.84
C ALA A 267 -15.52 9.87 11.50
N LEU A 268 -16.01 11.07 11.78
CA LEU A 268 -17.35 11.25 12.34
C LEU A 268 -18.44 10.84 11.36
N ALA A 269 -18.29 11.18 10.07
CA ALA A 269 -19.23 10.77 9.03
C ALA A 269 -19.33 9.23 8.94
N ILE A 270 -18.19 8.54 8.88
CA ILE A 270 -18.14 7.06 8.84
C ILE A 270 -18.74 6.46 10.12
N ALA A 271 -18.49 7.04 11.30
CA ALA A 271 -19.01 6.53 12.55
C ALA A 271 -20.54 6.72 12.71
N GLU A 272 -21.12 7.70 12.02
CA GLU A 272 -22.56 7.99 12.00
C GLU A 272 -23.32 7.14 10.96
N GLU A 273 -22.63 6.52 10.01
CA GLU A 273 -23.27 5.61 9.05
C GLU A 273 -23.92 4.43 9.78
N PRO A 274 -25.22 4.17 9.57
CA PRO A 274 -25.89 3.04 10.20
C PRO A 274 -25.21 1.75 9.75
N ALA A 275 -24.72 0.97 10.72
CA ALA A 275 -24.10 -0.33 10.48
C ALA A 275 -25.14 -1.31 9.88
N GLY A 276 -25.29 -1.31 8.56
CA GLY A 276 -26.09 -2.28 7.81
C GLY A 276 -27.22 -1.67 6.98
N GLU A 277 -26.90 -1.24 5.76
CA GLU A 277 -27.70 -1.55 4.57
C GLU A 277 -26.86 -2.50 3.70
N GLY A 278 -26.61 -3.70 4.21
CA GLY A 278 -26.30 -4.82 3.33
C GLY A 278 -27.57 -5.11 2.56
N GLU A 279 -27.48 -5.10 1.23
CA GLU A 279 -28.55 -5.41 0.27
C GLU A 279 -29.65 -6.28 0.89
N ASP A 280 -30.80 -5.67 1.22
CA ASP A 280 -32.00 -6.41 1.51
C ASP A 280 -32.33 -7.20 0.22
N ASP A 281 -32.15 -8.51 0.28
CA ASP A 281 -32.69 -9.48 -0.65
C ASP A 281 -34.12 -9.05 -1.01
N GLU A 282 -34.34 -8.55 -2.23
CA GLU A 282 -35.69 -8.44 -2.75
C GLU A 282 -36.24 -9.86 -2.86
N ASP A 283 -37.01 -10.23 -1.83
CA ASP A 283 -37.99 -11.30 -1.82
C ASP A 283 -38.77 -11.29 -3.14
N ASP A 284 -38.31 -12.11 -4.10
CA ASP A 284 -39.08 -12.41 -5.30
C ASP A 284 -40.21 -13.36 -4.91
N ILE A 285 -41.26 -12.74 -4.35
CA ILE A 285 -42.59 -13.29 -4.16
C ILE A 285 -43.13 -13.66 -5.56
N PHE A 286 -43.10 -14.96 -5.89
CA PHE A 286 -44.03 -15.49 -6.89
C PHE A 286 -45.15 -16.29 -6.19
N PRO A 287 -46.41 -15.81 -6.22
CA PRO A 287 -47.55 -16.59 -5.79
C PRO A 287 -48.00 -17.56 -6.89
N GLU A 288 -48.19 -18.82 -6.48
CA GLU A 288 -48.89 -19.98 -7.10
C GLU A 288 -48.70 -20.30 -8.60
#